data_AF-A0A7Y3KY29-F1
#
_entry.id   AF-A0A7Y3KY29-F1
#
_cell.length_a   1.000
_cell.length_b   1.000
_cell.length_c   1.000
_cell.angle_alpha   90.00
_cell.angle_beta   90.00
_cell.angle_gamma   90.00
#
_symmetry.space_group_name_H-M   'P 1'
#
loop_
_entity.id
_entity.type
_entity.pdbx_description
1 polymer ?
#
loop_
_entity_poly.entity_id
_entity_poly.type
_entity_poly.pdbx_seq_one_letter_code
_entity_poly.pdbx_strand_id
1 'polypeptide(L)'
;MSSSEPPRATRRWRLDLAYDGRGLYGFAPQPGRDTVVSLLREALGKALRMEEPPFLVGAGRTDAGVHACAQVVHVDLPAGWTISRYGENPGALRRSLNHQLSGRVRVTRLFEVSPDFHARFDATWRHYRYLIVEAEPPALELENDWSWTVPGPLDVTAMNAVATTFLGVHDFRALCRRPPDKSPEDPLTRNIWE
;
A
#
# COMPACT_ATOMS: atom_id res chain seq x y z
N MET A 1 22.99 34.54 5.75
CA MET A 1 22.86 34.59 4.28
C MET A 1 21.91 33.47 3.88
N SER A 2 20.63 33.80 3.72
CA SER A 2 19.58 32.83 3.36
C SER A 2 19.56 32.74 1.83
N SER A 3 20.16 31.69 1.28
CA SER A 3 19.96 31.35 -0.13
C SER A 3 18.60 30.67 -0.27
N SER A 4 17.56 31.44 -0.53
CA SER A 4 16.28 30.92 -0.98
C SER A 4 16.42 30.45 -2.43
N GLU A 5 16.93 29.22 -2.62
CA GLU A 5 16.80 28.54 -3.89
C GLU A 5 15.28 28.44 -4.19
N PRO A 6 14.81 28.83 -5.38
CA PRO A 6 13.39 28.70 -5.71
C PRO A 6 12.97 27.23 -5.52
N PRO A 7 11.74 26.96 -5.06
CA PRO A 7 11.27 25.58 -4.92
C PRO A 7 11.43 24.88 -6.26
N ARG A 8 12.22 23.81 -6.28
CA ARG A 8 12.41 22.99 -7.49
C ARG A 8 11.04 22.55 -7.97
N ALA A 9 10.71 22.86 -9.23
CA ALA A 9 9.48 22.38 -9.86
C ALA A 9 9.40 20.85 -9.67
N THR A 10 8.21 20.31 -9.40
CA THR A 10 8.00 18.87 -9.21
C THR A 10 7.07 18.29 -10.26
N ARG A 11 7.17 16.98 -10.49
CA ARG A 11 6.30 16.18 -11.35
C ARG A 11 5.72 15.05 -10.52
N ARG A 12 4.43 14.73 -10.73
CA ARG A 12 3.74 13.68 -9.99
C ARG A 12 3.92 12.33 -10.66
N TRP A 13 4.32 11.34 -9.87
CA TRP A 13 4.54 9.97 -10.31
C TRP A 13 3.64 9.01 -9.57
N ARG A 14 3.06 8.07 -10.32
CA ARG A 14 2.36 6.92 -9.76
C ARG A 14 3.29 5.72 -9.74
N LEU A 15 3.29 5.01 -8.61
CA LEU A 15 3.97 3.73 -8.45
C LEU A 15 2.93 2.67 -8.08
N ASP A 16 2.96 1.56 -8.81
CA ASP A 16 2.23 0.35 -8.43
C ASP A 16 3.20 -0.59 -7.70
N LEU A 17 2.75 -1.15 -6.58
CA LEU A 17 3.56 -1.89 -5.63
C LEU A 17 2.97 -3.28 -5.38
N ALA A 18 3.86 -4.26 -5.24
CA ALA A 18 3.56 -5.55 -4.63
C ALA A 18 4.49 -5.76 -3.44
N TYR A 19 4.01 -6.34 -2.36
CA TYR A 19 4.82 -6.67 -1.20
C TYR A 19 4.25 -7.84 -0.42
N ASP A 20 5.16 -8.63 0.12
CA ASP A 20 4.87 -9.57 1.17
C ASP A 20 4.88 -8.80 2.50
N GLY A 21 3.76 -8.80 3.21
CA GLY A 21 3.62 -8.09 4.48
C GLY A 21 4.41 -8.72 5.62
N ARG A 22 4.89 -9.97 5.47
CA ARG A 22 5.70 -10.65 6.48
C ARG A 22 6.99 -9.86 6.75
N GLY A 23 7.26 -9.59 8.03
CA GLY A 23 8.40 -8.78 8.45
C GLY A 23 8.27 -7.27 8.14
N LEU A 24 7.11 -6.80 7.66
CA LEU A 24 6.78 -5.39 7.56
C LEU A 24 5.81 -4.98 8.68
N TYR A 25 6.07 -3.82 9.28
CA TYR A 25 5.27 -3.23 10.34
C TYR A 25 4.10 -2.39 9.76
N GLY A 26 3.56 -2.83 8.63
CA GLY A 26 2.44 -2.21 7.93
C GLY A 26 2.85 -1.19 6.88
N PHE A 27 1.85 -0.49 6.33
CA PHE A 27 2.04 0.44 5.24
C PHE A 27 2.60 1.79 5.71
N ALA A 28 1.95 2.39 6.70
CA ALA A 28 2.22 3.75 7.17
C ALA A 28 3.54 3.83 7.95
N PRO A 29 4.27 4.96 7.90
CA PRO A 29 5.55 5.11 8.57
C PRO A 29 5.42 4.97 10.09
N GLN A 30 6.37 4.27 10.70
CA GLN A 30 6.51 4.12 12.14
C GLN A 30 7.99 4.30 12.53
N PRO A 31 8.32 5.04 13.60
CA PRO A 31 9.70 5.26 14.01
C PRO A 31 10.47 3.96 14.24
N GLY A 32 11.64 3.81 13.61
CA GLY A 32 12.54 2.67 13.79
C GLY A 32 12.00 1.32 13.28
N ARG A 33 10.95 1.33 12.45
CA ARG A 33 10.35 0.11 11.90
C ARG A 33 10.36 0.11 10.38
N ASP A 34 10.50 -1.09 9.84
CA ASP A 34 10.41 -1.32 8.41
C ASP A 34 8.94 -1.38 7.98
N THR A 35 8.50 -0.31 7.33
CA THR A 35 7.15 -0.14 6.79
C THR A 35 7.26 0.05 5.29
N VAL A 36 6.18 -0.18 4.55
CA VAL A 36 6.19 0.01 3.09
C VAL A 36 6.63 1.43 2.72
N VAL A 37 6.08 2.43 3.40
CA VAL A 37 6.41 3.84 3.17
C VAL A 37 7.85 4.17 3.59
N SER A 38 8.35 3.68 4.73
CA SER A 38 9.73 3.98 5.16
C SER A 38 10.77 3.42 4.19
N LEU A 39 10.60 2.16 3.77
CA LEU A 39 11.50 1.50 2.81
C LEU A 39 11.48 2.21 1.45
N LEU A 40 10.29 2.55 0.92
CA LEU A 40 10.17 3.21 -0.38
C LEU A 40 10.72 4.64 -0.35
N ARG A 41 10.52 5.38 0.73
CA ARG A 41 11.11 6.71 0.95
C ARG A 41 12.63 6.65 0.94
N GLU A 42 13.20 5.75 1.71
CA GLU A 42 14.65 5.58 1.79
C GLU A 42 15.25 5.22 0.42
N ALA A 43 14.63 4.28 -0.30
CA ALA A 43 15.07 3.89 -1.64
C ALA A 43 14.98 5.04 -2.65
N LEU A 44 13.92 5.85 -2.61
CA LEU A 44 13.78 7.06 -3.44
C LEU A 44 14.84 8.11 -3.10
N GLY A 45 15.03 8.41 -1.82
CA GLY A 45 16.03 9.37 -1.36
C GLY A 45 17.44 9.00 -1.81
N LYS A 46 17.83 7.73 -1.66
CA LYS A 46 19.11 7.21 -2.14
C LYS A 46 19.21 7.20 -3.67
N ALA A 47 18.17 6.73 -4.39
CA ALA A 47 18.18 6.63 -5.85
C ALA A 47 18.33 8.00 -6.53
N LEU A 48 17.69 9.02 -5.95
CA LEU A 48 17.59 10.37 -6.51
C LEU A 48 18.52 11.37 -5.81
N ARG A 49 19.33 10.92 -4.84
CA ARG A 49 20.25 11.75 -4.03
C ARG A 49 19.54 12.95 -3.39
N MET A 50 18.38 12.69 -2.80
CA MET A 50 17.60 13.72 -2.12
C MET A 50 18.12 13.89 -0.70
N GLU A 51 18.27 15.14 -0.25
CA GLU A 51 18.58 15.47 1.14
C GLU A 51 17.50 14.95 2.08
N GLU A 52 16.23 15.13 1.68
CA GLU A 52 15.07 14.63 2.38
C GLU A 52 14.25 13.65 1.51
N PRO A 53 13.89 12.47 2.02
CA PRO A 53 13.03 11.55 1.30
C PRO A 53 11.63 12.12 1.01
N PRO A 54 11.05 11.85 -0.18
CA PRO A 54 9.82 12.49 -0.62
C PRO A 54 8.59 11.92 0.09
N PHE A 55 7.56 12.76 0.29
CA PHE A 55 6.28 12.31 0.87
C PHE A 55 5.53 11.36 -0.09
N LEU A 56 4.95 10.30 0.48
CA LEU A 56 4.21 9.27 -0.28
C LEU A 56 2.76 9.24 0.19
N VAL A 57 1.84 9.18 -0.77
CA VAL A 57 0.41 8.98 -0.49
C VAL A 57 -0.05 7.67 -1.11
N GLY A 58 -0.52 6.75 -0.28
CA GLY A 58 -1.08 5.48 -0.71
C GLY A 58 -2.58 5.53 -0.99
N ALA A 59 -3.04 4.64 -1.86
CA ALA A 59 -4.46 4.43 -2.15
C ALA A 59 -5.20 3.85 -0.93
N GLY A 60 -4.54 3.01 -0.14
CA GLY A 60 -5.02 2.51 1.14
C GLY A 60 -3.87 2.25 2.10
N ARG A 61 -4.17 2.02 3.37
CA ARG A 61 -3.20 1.52 4.35
C ARG A 61 -3.44 0.03 4.56
N THR A 62 -2.36 -0.70 4.81
CA THR A 62 -2.41 -2.09 5.27
C THR A 62 -1.77 -2.16 6.65
N ASP A 63 -2.31 -3.01 7.52
CA ASP A 63 -1.76 -3.27 8.84
C ASP A 63 -0.49 -4.12 8.75
N ALA A 64 0.21 -4.31 9.88
CA ALA A 64 1.39 -5.15 9.95
C ALA A 64 1.07 -6.59 9.51
N GLY A 65 1.96 -7.22 8.75
CA GLY A 65 1.75 -8.56 8.19
C GLY A 65 0.88 -8.63 6.93
N VAL A 66 0.04 -7.62 6.64
CA VAL A 66 -0.86 -7.66 5.47
C VAL A 66 -0.08 -7.44 4.17
N HIS A 67 -0.28 -8.34 3.21
CA HIS A 67 0.35 -8.29 1.88
C HIS A 67 -0.40 -7.37 0.90
N ALA A 68 0.21 -7.07 -0.24
CA ALA A 68 -0.47 -6.46 -1.38
C ALA A 68 0.09 -6.93 -2.71
N CYS A 69 -0.78 -7.14 -3.70
CA CYS A 69 -0.40 -7.46 -5.08
C CYS A 69 -0.37 -6.23 -6.02
N ALA A 70 -1.14 -5.19 -5.68
CA ALA A 70 -1.34 -4.01 -6.53
C ALA A 70 -1.64 -2.73 -5.72
N GLN A 71 -0.91 -2.50 -4.63
CA GLN A 71 -1.02 -1.24 -3.88
C GLN A 71 -0.55 -0.08 -4.76
N VAL A 72 -1.27 1.05 -4.73
CA VAL A 72 -0.91 2.24 -5.51
C VAL A 72 -0.45 3.34 -4.59
N VAL A 73 0.64 4.00 -4.95
CA VAL A 73 1.09 5.23 -4.30
C VAL A 73 1.35 6.32 -5.34
N HIS A 74 1.25 7.58 -4.93
CA HIS A 74 1.81 8.68 -5.69
C HIS A 74 2.84 9.47 -4.88
N VAL A 75 3.71 10.16 -5.61
CA VAL A 75 4.82 10.94 -5.08
C VAL A 75 5.13 12.10 -6.02
N ASP A 76 5.46 13.25 -5.46
CA ASP A 76 5.98 14.39 -6.23
C ASP A 76 7.50 14.35 -6.19
N LEU A 77 8.14 14.29 -7.37
CA LEU A 77 9.59 14.22 -7.53
C LEU A 77 10.10 15.48 -8.23
N PRO A 78 11.33 15.97 -7.95
CA PRO A 78 11.88 17.13 -8.65
C PRO A 78 11.90 16.94 -10.18
N ALA A 79 11.42 17.92 -10.93
CA ALA A 79 11.67 18.03 -12.36
C ALA A 79 13.19 18.13 -12.57
N GLY A 80 13.76 17.36 -13.50
CA GLY A 80 15.21 17.26 -13.63
C GLY A 80 15.85 16.13 -12.83
N TRP A 81 15.08 15.26 -12.14
CA TRP A 81 15.70 14.23 -11.31
C TRP A 81 16.61 13.34 -12.15
N THR A 82 17.87 13.22 -11.74
CA THR A 82 18.85 12.40 -12.45
C THR A 82 19.17 11.20 -11.59
N ILE A 83 18.89 10.00 -12.09
CA ILE A 83 19.57 8.83 -11.54
C ILE A 83 21.02 8.98 -11.94
N SER A 84 21.92 8.85 -10.97
CA SER A 84 23.38 9.05 -11.00
C SER A 84 24.17 8.59 -12.25
N ARG A 85 23.55 7.86 -13.16
CA ARG A 85 24.15 7.28 -14.37
C ARG A 85 23.25 7.23 -15.62
N TYR A 86 21.95 7.58 -15.56
CA TYR A 86 21.01 7.32 -16.69
C TYR A 86 20.02 8.44 -17.02
N GLY A 87 20.08 9.61 -16.37
CA GLY A 87 19.10 10.69 -16.59
C GLY A 87 17.68 10.35 -16.09
N GLU A 88 16.68 11.09 -16.58
CA GLU A 88 15.25 10.91 -16.29
C GLU A 88 14.67 9.68 -17.01
N ASN A 89 15.09 8.47 -16.62
CA ASN A 89 14.55 7.23 -17.17
C ASN A 89 13.71 6.49 -16.12
N PRO A 90 12.36 6.45 -16.25
CA PRO A 90 11.46 5.77 -15.31
C PRO A 90 11.79 4.29 -15.10
N GLY A 91 12.20 3.60 -16.17
CA GLY A 91 12.59 2.20 -16.13
C GLY A 91 13.89 2.00 -15.33
N ALA A 92 14.86 2.90 -15.46
CA ALA A 92 16.06 2.89 -14.65
C ALA A 92 15.77 3.18 -13.19
N LEU A 93 14.85 4.10 -12.88
CA LEU A 93 14.44 4.42 -11.51
C LEU A 93 13.82 3.19 -10.87
N ARG A 94 12.83 2.60 -11.54
CA ARG A 94 12.15 1.38 -11.09
C ARG A 94 13.14 0.25 -10.80
N ARG A 95 14.13 0.03 -11.67
CA ARG A 95 15.18 -0.98 -11.43
C ARG A 95 16.05 -0.65 -10.22
N SER A 96 16.46 0.61 -10.07
CA SER A 96 17.24 1.07 -8.91
C SER A 96 16.47 0.88 -7.60
N LEU A 97 15.20 1.30 -7.55
CA LEU A 97 14.32 1.12 -6.40
C LEU A 97 14.19 -0.35 -6.04
N ASN A 98 13.89 -1.19 -7.03
CA ASN A 98 13.73 -2.62 -6.80
C ASN A 98 15.01 -3.32 -6.33
N HIS A 99 16.19 -2.85 -6.76
CA HIS A 99 17.46 -3.37 -6.24
C HIS A 99 17.66 -2.99 -4.77
N GLN A 100 17.36 -1.75 -4.40
CA GLN A 100 17.50 -1.27 -3.03
C GLN A 100 16.46 -1.85 -2.06
N LEU A 101 15.26 -2.12 -2.53
CA LEU A 101 14.17 -2.70 -1.74
C LEU A 101 14.37 -4.21 -1.49
N SER A 102 15.31 -4.85 -2.19
CA SER A 102 15.72 -6.25 -1.98
C SER A 102 14.56 -7.25 -1.87
N GLY A 103 13.53 -7.07 -2.70
CA GLY A 103 12.36 -7.94 -2.75
C GLY A 103 11.31 -7.74 -1.65
N ARG A 104 11.59 -6.92 -0.62
CA ARG A 104 10.64 -6.62 0.46
C ARG A 104 9.42 -5.84 -0.03
N VAL A 105 9.67 -4.89 -0.93
CA VAL A 105 8.65 -4.17 -1.71
C VAL A 105 9.12 -4.15 -3.16
N ARG A 106 8.20 -4.42 -4.08
CA ARG A 106 8.45 -4.44 -5.52
C ARG A 106 7.67 -3.32 -6.18
N VAL A 107 8.37 -2.40 -6.83
CA VAL A 107 7.76 -1.42 -7.76
C VAL A 107 7.52 -2.13 -9.09
N THR A 108 6.25 -2.46 -9.36
CA THR A 108 5.83 -3.17 -10.57
C THR A 108 5.69 -2.22 -11.75
N ARG A 109 5.13 -1.03 -11.53
CA ARG A 109 5.01 0.07 -12.51
C ARG A 109 5.43 1.40 -11.90
N LEU A 110 5.96 2.28 -12.74
CA LEU A 110 6.34 3.65 -12.39
C LEU A 110 6.16 4.52 -13.62
N PHE A 111 5.29 5.53 -13.54
CA PHE A 111 5.00 6.43 -14.65
C PHE A 111 4.47 7.77 -14.14
N GLU A 112 4.63 8.80 -14.95
CA GLU A 112 4.13 10.14 -14.67
C GLU A 112 2.61 10.19 -14.83
N VAL A 113 1.97 11.00 -13.99
CA VAL A 113 0.54 11.24 -14.01
C VAL A 113 0.26 12.73 -13.92
N SER A 114 -1.01 13.11 -14.12
CA SER A 114 -1.45 14.50 -13.91
C SER A 114 -1.03 15.00 -12.51
N PRO A 115 -0.62 16.27 -12.35
CA PRO A 115 -0.43 16.90 -11.04
C PRO A 115 -1.66 16.80 -10.13
N ASP A 116 -2.87 16.64 -10.71
CA ASP A 116 -4.12 16.53 -9.96
C ASP A 116 -4.40 15.10 -9.47
N PHE A 117 -3.68 14.09 -9.96
CA PHE A 117 -3.91 12.70 -9.59
C PHE A 117 -3.68 12.48 -8.10
N HIS A 118 -4.62 11.85 -7.39
CA HIS A 118 -4.51 11.51 -5.99
C HIS A 118 -4.85 10.05 -5.73
N ALA A 119 -3.83 9.22 -5.49
CA ALA A 119 -3.95 7.77 -5.28
C ALA A 119 -5.08 7.33 -4.33
N ARG A 120 -5.37 8.10 -3.27
CA ARG A 120 -6.47 7.80 -2.33
C ARG A 120 -7.85 8.23 -2.82
N PHE A 121 -7.96 9.41 -3.44
CA PHE A 121 -9.26 10.05 -3.67
C PHE A 121 -9.80 9.75 -5.06
N ASP A 122 -8.92 9.50 -6.03
CA ASP A 122 -9.30 9.06 -7.37
C ASP A 122 -9.58 7.55 -7.44
N ALA A 123 -9.22 6.81 -6.39
CA ALA A 123 -9.51 5.38 -6.29
C ALA A 123 -11.01 5.15 -6.05
N THR A 124 -11.66 4.51 -7.02
CA THR A 124 -13.11 4.23 -7.02
C THR A 124 -13.48 3.02 -6.16
N TRP A 125 -12.59 2.03 -6.03
CA TRP A 125 -12.78 0.84 -5.20
C TRP A 125 -11.43 0.28 -4.72
N ARG A 126 -11.49 -0.65 -3.77
CA ARG A 126 -10.35 -1.51 -3.35
C ARG A 126 -10.88 -2.93 -3.18
N HIS A 127 -10.05 -3.91 -3.51
CA HIS A 127 -10.37 -5.32 -3.38
C HIS A 127 -9.35 -5.99 -2.44
N TYR A 128 -9.87 -6.77 -1.51
CA TYR A 128 -9.12 -7.55 -0.55
C TYR A 128 -9.42 -9.03 -0.74
N ARG A 129 -8.40 -9.88 -0.62
CA ARG A 129 -8.54 -11.34 -0.64
C ARG A 129 -8.01 -11.89 0.67
N TYR A 130 -8.85 -12.64 1.38
CA TYR A 130 -8.43 -13.48 2.50
C TYR A 130 -8.32 -14.92 2.02
N LEU A 131 -7.19 -15.56 2.31
CA LEU A 131 -6.98 -16.98 2.09
C LEU A 131 -7.16 -17.70 3.42
N ILE A 132 -8.01 -18.71 3.45
CA ILE A 132 -8.27 -19.53 4.63
C ILE A 132 -8.01 -20.98 4.23
N VAL A 133 -7.25 -21.70 5.04
CA VAL A 133 -6.92 -23.10 4.82
C VAL A 133 -7.46 -23.93 5.96
N GLU A 134 -8.12 -25.04 5.64
CA GLU A 134 -8.56 -26.03 6.62
C GLU A 134 -7.42 -27.01 6.89
N ALA A 135 -6.91 -27.04 8.12
CA ALA A 135 -5.92 -28.01 8.54
C ALA A 135 -5.96 -28.23 10.05
N GLU A 136 -5.45 -29.38 10.50
CA GLU A 136 -5.29 -29.68 11.92
C GLU A 136 -4.20 -28.78 12.52
N PRO A 137 -4.47 -28.06 13.62
CA PRO A 137 -3.45 -27.23 14.26
C PRO A 137 -2.39 -28.08 15.00
N PRO A 138 -1.10 -27.70 14.98
CA PRO A 138 -0.56 -26.55 14.27
C PRO A 138 -0.38 -26.83 12.77
N ALA A 139 -0.79 -25.87 11.93
CA ALA A 139 -0.50 -25.89 10.50
C ALA A 139 0.99 -25.77 10.22
N LEU A 140 1.40 -26.13 9.00
CA LEU A 140 2.75 -25.84 8.53
C LEU A 140 2.94 -24.32 8.40
N GLU A 141 4.11 -23.80 8.76
CA GLU A 141 4.41 -22.36 8.63
C GLU A 141 4.23 -21.88 7.17
N LEU A 142 4.58 -22.72 6.19
CA LEU A 142 4.39 -22.43 4.78
C LEU A 142 2.92 -22.17 4.39
N GLU A 143 1.98 -22.83 5.05
CA GLU A 143 0.55 -22.63 4.81
C GLU A 143 0.09 -21.30 5.41
N ASN A 144 0.61 -20.94 6.58
CA ASN A 144 0.28 -19.69 7.27
C ASN A 144 0.96 -18.44 6.69
N ASP A 145 1.88 -18.60 5.73
CA ASP A 145 2.60 -17.48 5.12
C ASP A 145 1.69 -16.47 4.42
N TRP A 146 0.61 -16.96 3.81
CA TRP A 146 -0.35 -16.16 3.03
C TRP A 146 -1.80 -16.44 3.41
N SER A 147 -2.04 -17.38 4.32
CA SER A 147 -3.37 -17.83 4.68
C SER A 147 -3.54 -17.90 6.19
N TRP A 148 -4.80 -17.86 6.61
CA TRP A 148 -5.16 -18.16 7.98
C TRP A 148 -5.60 -19.62 8.06
N THR A 149 -4.86 -20.44 8.79
CA THR A 149 -5.29 -21.81 9.06
C THR A 149 -6.36 -21.85 10.15
N VAL A 150 -7.42 -22.61 9.89
CA VAL A 150 -8.51 -22.86 10.84
C VAL A 150 -8.81 -24.36 10.95
N PRO A 151 -9.26 -24.83 12.13
CA PRO A 151 -9.79 -26.18 12.26
C PRO A 151 -11.11 -26.28 11.48
N GLY A 152 -11.20 -27.24 10.56
CA GLY A 152 -12.39 -27.48 9.74
C GLY A 152 -13.45 -28.37 10.41
N PRO A 153 -14.55 -28.70 9.69
CA PRO A 153 -14.87 -28.24 8.35
C PRO A 153 -15.59 -26.88 8.32
N LEU A 154 -15.27 -26.05 7.32
CA LEU A 154 -15.94 -24.82 6.97
C LEU A 154 -17.14 -25.12 6.07
N ASP A 155 -18.31 -24.61 6.45
CA ASP A 155 -19.48 -24.63 5.57
C ASP A 155 -19.43 -23.46 4.59
N VAL A 156 -18.77 -23.69 3.45
CA VAL A 156 -18.65 -22.71 2.36
C VAL A 156 -20.02 -22.27 1.82
N THR A 157 -21.03 -23.13 1.87
CA THR A 157 -22.38 -22.78 1.41
C THR A 157 -23.01 -21.76 2.35
N ALA A 158 -22.94 -22.01 3.66
CA ALA A 158 -23.42 -21.07 4.67
C ALA A 158 -22.65 -19.74 4.63
N MET A 159 -21.32 -19.79 4.48
CA MET A 159 -20.47 -18.60 4.35
C MET A 159 -20.89 -17.75 3.15
N ASN A 160 -21.08 -18.34 1.98
CA ASN A 160 -21.50 -17.63 0.76
C ASN A 160 -22.91 -17.05 0.89
N ALA A 161 -23.83 -17.79 1.52
CA ALA A 161 -25.20 -17.30 1.77
C ALA A 161 -25.19 -16.03 2.62
N VAL A 162 -24.38 -16.00 3.69
CA VAL A 162 -24.23 -14.81 4.54
C VAL A 162 -23.46 -13.70 3.83
N ALA A 163 -22.36 -14.01 3.13
CA ALA A 163 -21.56 -13.01 2.42
C ALA A 163 -22.38 -12.23 1.39
N THR A 164 -23.30 -12.90 0.68
CA THR A 164 -24.18 -12.26 -0.31
C THR A 164 -25.05 -11.16 0.30
N THR A 165 -25.38 -11.26 1.60
CA THR A 165 -26.18 -10.23 2.30
C THR A 165 -25.43 -8.91 2.48
N PHE A 166 -24.10 -8.91 2.35
CA PHE A 166 -23.26 -7.71 2.44
C PHE A 166 -23.17 -6.92 1.12
N LEU A 167 -23.69 -7.45 0.01
CA LEU A 167 -23.70 -6.73 -1.28
C LEU A 167 -24.56 -5.46 -1.19
N GLY A 168 -24.10 -4.39 -1.84
CA GLY A 168 -24.72 -3.08 -1.83
C GLY A 168 -24.25 -2.18 -0.68
N VAL A 169 -25.09 -1.22 -0.32
CA VAL A 169 -24.73 -0.14 0.61
C VAL A 169 -25.21 -0.47 2.01
N HIS A 170 -24.27 -0.64 2.95
CA HIS A 170 -24.58 -0.93 4.34
C HIS A 170 -23.80 -0.04 5.30
N ASP A 171 -24.26 0.00 6.55
CA ASP A 171 -23.55 0.62 7.65
C ASP A 171 -22.61 -0.39 8.34
N PHE A 172 -21.30 -0.21 8.13
CA PHE A 172 -20.27 -1.13 8.64
C PHE A 172 -19.76 -0.75 10.03
N ARG A 173 -20.53 0.00 10.83
CA ARG A 173 -20.14 0.38 12.20
C ARG A 173 -19.69 -0.79 13.08
N ALA A 174 -20.36 -1.95 12.97
CA ALA A 174 -20.02 -3.15 13.74
C ALA A 174 -18.72 -3.84 13.29
N LEU A 175 -18.24 -3.55 12.08
CA LEU A 175 -17.09 -4.22 11.44
C LEU A 175 -15.88 -3.30 11.25
N CYS A 176 -16.01 -2.01 11.58
CA CYS A 176 -14.96 -1.02 11.37
C CYS A 176 -14.48 -0.46 12.71
N ARG A 177 -13.17 -0.28 12.82
CA ARG A 177 -12.61 0.55 13.90
C ARG A 177 -13.03 2.01 13.68
N ARG A 178 -13.57 2.63 14.71
CA ARG A 178 -14.04 4.03 14.66
C ARG A 178 -12.85 5.00 14.47
N PRO A 179 -12.90 5.89 13.47
CA PRO A 179 -11.97 7.02 13.42
C PRO A 179 -12.20 7.95 14.63
N PRO A 180 -11.14 8.52 15.23
CA PRO A 180 -11.26 9.37 16.42
C PRO A 180 -12.03 10.68 16.17
N ASP A 181 -12.17 11.10 14.91
CA ASP A 181 -12.86 12.31 14.47
C ASP A 181 -14.37 12.11 14.18
N LYS A 182 -14.93 10.90 14.39
CA LYS A 182 -16.33 10.59 14.11
C LYS A 182 -17.14 10.21 15.36
N SER A 183 -18.32 10.81 15.53
CA SER A 183 -19.27 10.52 16.63
C SER A 183 -19.74 9.08 16.56
N PRO A 184 -19.91 8.32 17.67
CA PRO A 184 -20.37 6.93 17.65
C PRO A 184 -21.64 6.68 16.81
N GLU A 185 -22.51 7.67 16.74
CA GLU A 185 -23.79 7.63 16.02
C GLU A 185 -23.63 7.69 14.49
N ASP A 186 -22.55 8.26 13.95
CA ASP A 186 -22.46 8.47 12.50
C ASP A 186 -22.29 7.13 11.77
N PRO A 187 -23.00 6.87 10.66
CA PRO A 187 -22.84 5.64 9.91
C PRO A 187 -21.44 5.54 9.30
N LEU A 188 -20.92 4.30 9.23
CA LEU A 188 -19.71 3.98 8.49
C LEU A 188 -20.09 3.27 7.20
N THR A 189 -20.74 4.02 6.30
CA THR A 189 -21.29 3.48 5.06
C THR A 189 -20.20 2.92 4.15
N ARG A 190 -20.40 1.70 3.65
CA ARG A 190 -19.59 1.07 2.61
C ARG A 190 -20.50 0.50 1.55
N ASN A 191 -19.99 0.46 0.32
CA ASN A 191 -20.65 -0.18 -0.80
C ASN A 191 -19.81 -1.39 -1.23
N ILE A 192 -20.39 -2.59 -1.20
CA ILE A 192 -19.74 -3.83 -1.64
C ILE A 192 -20.33 -4.23 -2.99
N TRP A 193 -19.47 -4.39 -3.99
CA TRP A 193 -19.90 -4.60 -5.38
C TRP A 193 -19.86 -6.07 -5.80
N GLU A 194 -18.93 -6.83 -5.20
CA GLU A 194 -18.66 -8.25 -5.47
C GLU A 194 -18.21 -8.96 -4.19
#